data_AF-A0AAE0LU00-F1
#
_entry.id   AF-A0AAE0LU00-F1
#
_cell.length_a   1.000
_cell.length_b   1.000
_cell.length_c   1.000
_cell.angle_alpha   90.00
_cell.angle_beta   90.00
_cell.angle_gamma   90.00
#
_symmetry.space_group_name_H-M   'P 1'
#
loop_
_entity.id
_entity.type
_entity.pdbx_description
1 polymer ?
#
loop_
_entity_poly.entity_id
_entity_poly.type
_entity_poly.pdbx_seq_one_letter_code
_entity_poly.pdbx_strand_id
1 'polypeptide(L)'
;MQFSTLIIATLAAVVSASPAVRRQAECPQVADIPACGAPCILEAAVAVGCADTDYPCMCGKFDELQTSAASCVIDGCGIAGAPAVLTAAQAVCDACG
;
A
#
# COMPACT_ATOMS: atom_id res chain seq x y z
N MET A 1 -12.45 -12.34 29.93
CA MET A 1 -13.26 -11.11 29.99
C MET A 1 -14.15 -11.08 28.76
N GLN A 2 -15.39 -11.55 28.93
CA GLN A 2 -16.44 -11.58 27.93
C GLN A 2 -16.96 -10.14 27.80
N PHE A 3 -16.53 -9.43 26.76
CA PHE A 3 -16.99 -8.06 26.47
C PHE A 3 -18.43 -8.11 25.97
N SER A 4 -19.33 -8.24 26.92
CA SER A 4 -20.77 -8.03 26.76
C SER A 4 -21.03 -6.53 26.87
N THR A 5 -21.00 -5.84 25.73
CA THR A 5 -21.64 -4.52 25.56
C THR A 5 -22.10 -4.38 24.11
N LEU A 6 -23.29 -4.89 23.84
CA LEU A 6 -24.15 -4.43 22.75
C LEU A 6 -24.73 -3.08 23.16
N ILE A 7 -24.20 -1.94 22.71
CA ILE A 7 -25.04 -0.73 22.60
C ILE A 7 -24.55 0.23 21.49
N ILE A 8 -25.53 0.66 20.68
CA ILE A 8 -25.66 1.87 19.84
C ILE A 8 -24.95 1.90 18.48
N ALA A 9 -25.73 1.59 17.44
CA ALA A 9 -25.55 2.07 16.08
C ALA A 9 -25.73 3.61 16.02
N THR A 10 -24.65 4.36 16.22
CA THR A 10 -24.54 5.72 15.68
C THR A 10 -23.79 5.63 14.35
N LEU A 11 -24.45 5.98 13.26
CA LEU A 11 -23.81 6.34 11.99
C LEU A 11 -23.02 7.64 12.17
N ALA A 12 -21.97 7.61 12.99
CA ALA A 12 -20.88 8.55 12.84
C ALA A 12 -20.02 7.96 11.74
N ALA A 13 -19.91 8.66 10.61
CA ALA A 13 -18.92 8.38 9.59
C ALA A 13 -17.54 8.45 10.27
N VAL A 14 -17.08 7.31 10.79
CA VAL A 14 -15.70 7.13 11.18
C VAL A 14 -14.92 7.13 9.88
N VAL A 15 -14.50 8.32 9.46
CA VAL A 15 -13.28 8.45 8.66
C VAL A 15 -12.20 7.84 9.55
N SER A 16 -12.02 6.53 9.40
CA SER A 16 -10.89 5.85 9.98
C SER A 16 -9.68 6.50 9.32
N ALA A 17 -8.95 7.28 10.11
CA ALA A 17 -7.69 7.91 9.73
C ALA A 17 -6.57 6.86 9.52
N SER A 18 -6.94 5.67 9.05
CA SER A 18 -6.02 4.61 8.70
C SER A 18 -5.19 5.08 7.52
N PRO A 19 -3.85 4.97 7.55
CA PRO A 19 -3.00 5.38 6.44
C PRO A 19 -3.36 4.63 5.14
N ALA A 20 -3.88 3.41 5.24
CA ALA A 20 -4.43 2.66 4.10
C ALA A 20 -5.64 3.37 3.43
N VAL A 21 -6.58 3.89 4.22
CA VAL A 21 -7.77 4.58 3.70
C VAL A 21 -7.38 5.91 3.04
N ARG A 22 -6.40 6.63 3.61
CA ARG A 22 -5.86 7.86 3.00
C ARG A 22 -5.18 7.57 1.66
N ARG A 23 -4.31 6.55 1.62
CA ARG A 23 -3.68 6.07 0.38
C ARG A 23 -4.71 5.75 -0.70
N GLN A 24 -5.75 4.98 -0.36
CA GLN A 24 -6.81 4.62 -1.31
C GLN A 24 -7.65 5.83 -1.75
N ALA A 25 -7.83 6.84 -0.90
CA ALA A 25 -8.51 8.07 -1.28
C ALA A 25 -7.69 8.93 -2.25
N GLU A 26 -6.36 8.91 -2.11
CA GLU A 26 -5.44 9.61 -3.01
C GLU A 26 -5.22 8.83 -4.32
N CYS A 27 -5.16 7.50 -4.25
CA CYS A 27 -5.04 6.61 -5.40
C CYS A 27 -5.83 5.30 -5.17
N PRO A 28 -7.05 5.16 -5.75
CA PRO A 28 -7.91 3.99 -5.56
C PRO A 28 -7.27 2.65 -5.93
N GLN A 29 -6.38 2.66 -6.93
CA GLN A 29 -5.67 1.50 -7.49
C GLN A 29 -4.75 0.83 -6.47
N VAL A 30 -4.39 1.53 -5.39
CA VAL A 30 -3.60 0.95 -4.29
C VAL A 30 -4.34 -0.18 -3.60
N ALA A 31 -5.68 -0.23 -3.72
CA ALA A 31 -6.49 -1.34 -3.23
C ALA A 31 -6.18 -2.69 -3.91
N ASP A 32 -5.64 -2.66 -5.14
CA ASP A 32 -5.29 -3.86 -5.91
C ASP A 32 -3.92 -4.43 -5.53
N ILE A 33 -3.12 -3.69 -4.75
CA ILE A 33 -1.83 -4.17 -4.26
C ILE A 33 -2.08 -5.30 -3.25
N PRO A 34 -1.47 -6.49 -3.45
CA PRO A 34 -1.55 -7.58 -2.49
C PRO A 34 -1.10 -7.13 -1.09
N ALA A 35 -1.88 -7.51 -0.07
CA ALA A 35 -1.59 -7.14 1.33
C ALA A 35 -0.19 -7.59 1.80
N CYS A 36 0.36 -8.66 1.21
CA CYS A 36 1.71 -9.13 1.49
C CYS A 36 2.82 -8.19 0.97
N GLY A 37 2.53 -7.38 -0.06
CA GLY A 37 3.51 -6.50 -0.72
C GLY A 37 3.31 -5.02 -0.42
N ALA A 38 2.10 -4.62 0.01
CA ALA A 38 1.81 -3.25 0.43
C ALA A 38 2.82 -2.68 1.46
N PRO A 39 3.18 -3.38 2.57
CA PRO A 39 4.18 -2.85 3.50
C PRO A 39 5.57 -2.69 2.85
N CYS A 40 5.96 -3.60 1.96
CA CYS A 40 7.25 -3.56 1.28
C CYS A 40 7.39 -2.34 0.35
N ILE A 41 6.31 -1.98 -0.36
CA ILE A 41 6.31 -0.79 -1.22
C ILE A 41 6.48 0.49 -0.39
N LEU A 42 5.87 0.53 0.80
CA LEU A 42 5.96 1.70 1.69
C LEU A 42 7.36 1.83 2.30
N GLU A 43 7.96 0.73 2.73
CA GLU A 43 9.34 0.71 3.21
C GLU A 43 10.31 1.11 2.10
N ALA A 44 10.11 0.60 0.88
CA ALA A 44 10.89 0.98 -0.29
C ALA A 44 10.73 2.46 -0.64
N ALA A 45 9.51 3.01 -0.57
CA ALA A 45 9.26 4.42 -0.82
C ALA A 45 10.07 5.31 0.14
N VAL A 46 10.07 4.98 1.43
CA VAL A 46 10.87 5.70 2.43
C VAL A 46 12.38 5.54 2.15
N ALA A 47 12.83 4.34 1.74
CA ALA A 47 14.23 4.08 1.41
C ALA A 47 14.72 4.90 0.20
N VAL A 48 13.85 5.15 -0.80
CA VAL A 48 14.17 5.98 -1.97
C VAL A 48 13.86 7.47 -1.76
N GLY A 49 13.36 7.85 -0.58
CA GLY A 49 13.13 9.24 -0.18
C GLY A 49 11.77 9.82 -0.56
N CYS A 50 10.78 8.99 -0.87
CA CYS A 50 9.40 9.39 -1.16
C CYS A 50 8.50 9.28 0.08
N ALA A 51 7.49 10.15 0.17
CA ALA A 51 6.45 10.00 1.19
C ALA A 51 5.53 8.82 0.85
N ASP A 52 4.82 8.31 1.85
CA ASP A 52 4.01 7.09 1.77
C ASP A 52 2.71 7.24 0.96
N THR A 53 2.46 8.42 0.40
CA THR A 53 1.40 8.75 -0.55
C THR A 53 1.90 9.56 -1.76
N ASP A 54 3.21 9.79 -1.89
CA ASP A 54 3.79 10.54 -3.00
C ASP A 54 4.04 9.61 -4.21
N TYR A 55 2.95 9.24 -4.88
CA TYR A 55 2.99 8.35 -6.04
C TYR A 55 3.85 8.90 -7.19
N PRO A 56 3.80 10.21 -7.54
CA PRO A 56 4.69 10.76 -8.55
C PRO A 56 6.18 10.58 -8.21
N CYS A 57 6.57 10.77 -6.95
CA CYS A 57 7.94 10.47 -6.51
C CYS A 57 8.27 8.98 -6.64
N MET A 58 7.39 8.10 -6.15
CA MET A 58 7.61 6.64 -6.21
C MET A 58 7.76 6.15 -7.65
N CYS A 59 6.92 6.66 -8.55
CA CYS A 59 6.87 6.26 -9.96
C CYS A 59 8.00 6.89 -10.78
N GLY A 60 8.43 8.11 -10.45
CA GLY A 60 9.66 8.70 -10.99
C GLY A 60 10.93 7.93 -10.60
N LYS A 61 10.85 7.10 -9.55
CA LYS A 61 11.95 6.27 -9.03
C LYS A 61 11.63 4.78 -9.06
N PHE A 62 10.76 4.34 -9.97
CA PHE A 62 10.19 3.00 -9.93
C PHE A 62 11.25 1.88 -9.97
N ASP A 63 12.35 2.06 -10.68
CA ASP A 63 13.44 1.08 -10.73
C ASP A 63 14.18 0.93 -9.38
N GLU A 64 14.45 2.06 -8.70
CA GLU A 64 15.02 2.07 -7.35
C GLU A 64 14.05 1.47 -6.34
N LEU A 65 12.76 1.81 -6.47
CA LEU A 65 11.67 1.30 -5.62
C LEU A 65 11.54 -0.22 -5.74
N GLN A 66 11.48 -0.75 -6.97
CA GLN A 66 11.41 -2.19 -7.23
C GLN A 66 12.60 -2.93 -6.63
N THR A 67 13.81 -2.41 -6.84
CA THR A 67 15.04 -3.00 -6.31
C THR A 67 15.03 -3.00 -4.78
N SER A 68 14.57 -1.91 -4.16
CA SER A 68 14.45 -1.80 -2.72
C SER A 68 13.36 -2.69 -2.12
N ALA A 69 12.25 -2.94 -2.85
CA ALA A 69 11.14 -3.75 -2.37
C ALA A 69 11.35 -5.27 -2.62
N ALA A 70 12.23 -5.65 -3.55
CA ALA A 70 12.33 -7.01 -4.07
C ALA A 70 12.51 -8.09 -2.99
N SER A 71 13.45 -7.89 -2.05
CA SER A 71 13.69 -8.86 -0.97
C SER A 71 12.47 -9.01 -0.06
N CYS A 72 11.90 -7.90 0.40
CA CYS A 72 10.71 -7.90 1.24
C CYS A 72 9.52 -8.57 0.55
N VAL A 73 9.30 -8.28 -0.74
CA VAL A 73 8.20 -8.89 -1.51
C VAL A 73 8.42 -10.40 -1.67
N ILE A 74 9.64 -10.85 -1.94
CA ILE A 74 9.94 -12.28 -2.02
C ILE A 74 9.71 -12.97 -0.67
N ASP A 75 10.11 -12.35 0.43
CA ASP A 75 9.93 -12.90 1.77
C ASP A 75 8.46 -12.91 2.22
N GLY A 76 7.70 -11.86 1.88
CA GLY A 76 6.31 -11.68 2.31
C GLY A 76 5.27 -12.32 1.38
N CYS A 77 5.48 -12.29 0.07
CA CYS A 77 4.55 -12.78 -0.94
C CYS A 77 5.01 -14.06 -1.64
N GLY A 78 6.28 -14.47 -1.44
CA GLY A 78 6.90 -15.53 -2.23
C GLY A 78 7.26 -15.07 -3.64
N ILE A 79 8.18 -15.80 -4.27
CA ILE A 79 8.63 -15.52 -5.63
C ILE A 79 7.49 -15.56 -6.67
N ALA A 80 6.47 -16.38 -6.44
CA ALA A 80 5.29 -16.47 -7.29
C ALA A 80 4.31 -15.30 -7.11
N GLY A 81 4.33 -14.63 -5.95
CA GLY A 81 3.49 -13.46 -5.66
C GLY A 81 4.12 -12.14 -6.09
N ALA A 82 5.44 -12.09 -6.25
CA ALA A 82 6.17 -10.88 -6.67
C ALA A 82 5.65 -10.25 -7.98
N PRO A 83 5.32 -11.02 -9.05
CA PRO A 83 4.77 -10.45 -10.28
C PRO A 83 3.42 -9.75 -10.09
N ALA A 84 2.58 -10.24 -9.17
CA ALA A 84 1.29 -9.62 -8.86
C ALA A 84 1.48 -8.27 -8.16
N VAL A 85 2.43 -8.19 -7.21
CA VAL A 85 2.79 -6.93 -6.54
C VAL A 85 3.35 -5.93 -7.54
N LEU A 86 4.25 -6.38 -8.42
CA LEU A 86 4.83 -5.52 -9.45
C LEU A 86 3.77 -4.97 -10.41
N THR A 87 2.87 -5.84 -10.90
CA THR A 87 1.80 -5.44 -11.82
C THR A 87 0.85 -4.44 -11.16
N ALA A 88 0.49 -4.65 -9.90
CA ALA A 88 -0.35 -3.72 -9.16
C ALA A 88 0.37 -2.37 -8.91
N ALA A 89 1.66 -2.40 -8.58
CA ALA A 89 2.45 -1.18 -8.40
C ALA A 89 2.58 -0.38 -9.71
N GLN A 90 2.74 -1.05 -10.86
CA GLN A 90 2.73 -0.40 -12.16
C GLN A 90 1.37 0.24 -12.47
N ALA A 91 0.27 -0.46 -12.18
CA ALA A 91 -1.08 0.08 -12.38
C ALA A 91 -1.35 1.33 -11.52
N VAL A 92 -0.79 1.39 -10.31
CA VAL A 92 -0.79 2.60 -9.47
C VAL A 92 -0.02 3.73 -10.14
N CYS A 93 1.17 3.45 -10.68
CA CYS A 93 1.95 4.46 -11.39
C CYS A 93 1.28 4.98 -12.65
N ASP A 94 0.63 4.11 -13.43
CA ASP A 94 -0.08 4.52 -14.64
C ASP A 94 -1.31 5.39 -14.32
N ALA A 95 -1.92 5.20 -13.14
CA ALA A 95 -3.12 5.92 -12.73
C ALA A 95 -2.86 7.19 -11.93
N CYS A 96 -1.78 7.22 -11.14
CA CYS A 96 -1.55 8.21 -10.07
C CYS A 96 -0.14 8.79 -10.05
N GLY A 97 0.77 8.29 -10.88
CA GLY A 97 2.17 8.74 -10.99
C GLY A 97 2.36 9.99 -11.83
#